data_AF-A0A659PSB5-F1
#
_entry.id   AF-A0A659PSB5-F1
#
_cell.length_a   1.000
_cell.length_b   1.000
_cell.length_c   1.000
_cell.angle_alpha   90.00
_cell.angle_beta   90.00
_cell.angle_gamma   90.00
#
_symmetry.space_group_name_H-M   'P 1'
#
loop_
_entity.id
_entity.type
_entity.pdbx_description
1 polymer ?
#
loop_
_entity_poly.entity_id
_entity_poly.type
_entity_poly.pdbx_seq_one_letter_code
_entity_poly.pdbx_strand_id
1 'polypeptide(L)'
;MVETLLEVRNLSKTFRYRTGWFRRQTVDAVKPLSFTLRERQTLAIIGENGSGKSTLAKMLAGMIEPTSGELLIDDHPLHYGDYSFRSQRIRMIFQDPSTSLNPRQRISQILDFPLRLNTDLEPEQRRKQIVETMRMVGLLPDQVSFYPHMVAPGLIRGLGVPRGL
;
A
#
# COMPACT_ATOMS: atom_id res chain seq x y z
N MET A 1 -2.69 27.82 -3.45
CA MET A 1 -3.98 27.09 -3.59
C MET A 1 -3.72 25.66 -3.18
N VAL A 2 -4.62 24.99 -2.46
CA VAL A 2 -4.38 23.62 -2.00
C VAL A 2 -4.79 22.67 -3.13
N GLU A 3 -3.83 21.95 -3.68
CA GLU A 3 -3.99 21.05 -4.82
C GLU A 3 -4.67 19.73 -4.37
N THR A 4 -5.52 19.18 -5.25
CA THR A 4 -6.19 17.90 -5.02
C THR A 4 -5.19 16.79 -5.33
N LEU A 5 -4.82 16.02 -4.31
CA LEU A 5 -3.87 14.91 -4.45
C LEU A 5 -4.59 13.63 -4.91
N LEU A 6 -5.74 13.32 -4.33
CA LEU A 6 -6.53 12.13 -4.64
C LEU A 6 -7.97 12.54 -4.90
N GLU A 7 -8.53 12.08 -6.00
CA GLU A 7 -9.96 12.24 -6.27
C GLU A 7 -10.61 10.88 -6.53
N VAL A 8 -11.71 10.62 -5.82
CA VAL A 8 -12.51 9.41 -5.93
C VAL A 8 -13.90 9.81 -6.37
N ARG A 9 -14.39 9.23 -7.47
CA ARG A 9 -15.71 9.55 -8.04
C ARG A 9 -16.55 8.29 -8.21
N ASN A 10 -17.65 8.20 -7.47
CA ASN A 10 -18.63 7.11 -7.54
C ASN A 10 -18.01 5.70 -7.50
N LEU A 11 -16.93 5.55 -6.75
CA LEU A 11 -16.16 4.31 -6.67
C LEU A 11 -16.97 3.25 -5.92
N SER A 12 -17.10 2.06 -6.50
CA SER A 12 -17.90 0.98 -5.92
C SER A 12 -17.23 -0.39 -6.06
N LYS A 13 -17.63 -1.35 -5.21
CA LYS A 13 -17.23 -2.75 -5.33
C LYS A 13 -18.38 -3.69 -4.97
N THR A 14 -18.74 -4.53 -5.93
CA THR A 14 -19.63 -5.67 -5.74
C THR A 14 -18.86 -6.96 -6.00
N PHE A 15 -18.86 -7.88 -5.04
CA PHE A 15 -18.35 -9.23 -5.22
C PHE A 15 -19.49 -10.16 -5.62
N ARG A 16 -19.21 -11.07 -6.55
CA ARG A 16 -20.15 -12.08 -7.01
C ARG A 16 -19.58 -13.45 -6.66
N TYR A 17 -20.29 -14.22 -5.84
CA TYR A 17 -19.91 -15.57 -5.45
C TYR A 17 -20.90 -16.58 -6.05
N ARG A 18 -20.40 -17.76 -6.40
CA ARG A 18 -21.25 -18.89 -6.76
C ARG A 18 -21.50 -19.72 -5.51
N THR A 19 -22.75 -19.80 -5.09
CA THR A 19 -23.18 -20.64 -3.96
C THR A 19 -24.02 -21.80 -4.51
N GLY A 20 -23.40 -22.98 -4.58
CA GLY A 20 -24.02 -24.19 -5.15
C GLY A 20 -24.11 -24.20 -6.68
N TRP A 21 -24.86 -25.16 -7.23
CA TRP A 21 -24.90 -25.38 -8.69
C TRP A 21 -25.66 -24.28 -9.44
N PHE A 22 -26.66 -23.65 -8.82
CA PHE A 22 -27.59 -22.71 -9.46
C PHE A 22 -27.73 -21.33 -8.79
N ARG A 23 -27.14 -21.07 -7.62
CA ARG A 23 -27.31 -19.77 -6.93
C ARG A 23 -26.07 -18.90 -7.09
N ARG A 24 -26.29 -17.64 -7.47
CA ARG A 24 -25.29 -16.57 -7.43
C ARG A 24 -25.67 -15.62 -6.30
N GLN A 25 -24.73 -15.35 -5.41
CA GLN A 25 -24.88 -14.36 -4.35
C GLN A 25 -24.02 -13.14 -4.70
N THR A 26 -24.59 -11.95 -4.53
CA THR A 26 -23.90 -10.68 -4.74
C THR A 26 -23.80 -9.95 -3.41
N VAL A 27 -22.62 -9.41 -3.09
CA VAL A 27 -22.41 -8.57 -1.91
C VAL A 27 -21.75 -7.27 -2.34
N ASP A 28 -22.42 -6.17 -2.03
CA ASP A 28 -21.89 -4.82 -2.20
C ASP A 28 -20.95 -4.51 -1.04
N ALA A 29 -19.66 -4.75 -1.27
CA ALA A 29 -18.64 -4.49 -0.27
C ALA A 29 -18.36 -2.99 -0.13
N VAL A 30 -18.51 -2.21 -1.20
CA VAL A 30 -18.40 -0.76 -1.18
C VAL A 30 -19.50 -0.19 -2.08
N LYS A 31 -20.46 0.53 -1.47
CA LYS A 31 -21.47 1.30 -2.22
C LYS A 31 -20.80 2.50 -2.90
N PRO A 32 -21.38 3.05 -3.99
CA PRO A 32 -20.82 4.22 -4.68
C PRO A 32 -20.51 5.35 -3.70
N LEU A 33 -19.26 5.80 -3.70
CA LEU A 33 -18.80 6.89 -2.86
C LEU A 33 -17.87 7.82 -3.63
N SER A 34 -17.85 9.08 -3.21
CA SER A 34 -17.01 10.13 -3.79
C SER A 34 -16.37 10.94 -2.68
N PHE A 35 -15.08 11.22 -2.80
CA PHE A 35 -14.35 12.10 -1.88
C PHE A 35 -13.06 12.60 -2.52
N THR A 36 -12.49 13.64 -1.94
CA THR A 36 -11.19 14.20 -2.33
C THR A 36 -10.24 14.22 -1.14
N LEU A 37 -8.97 13.92 -1.37
CA LEU A 37 -7.88 14.18 -0.44
C LEU A 37 -7.00 15.28 -1.03
N ARG A 38 -6.75 16.33 -0.24
CA ARG A 38 -5.81 17.38 -0.63
C ARG A 38 -4.40 17.07 -0.17
N GLU A 39 -3.41 17.73 -0.78
CA GLU A 39 -2.05 17.66 -0.29
C GLU A 39 -1.97 18.01 1.21
N ARG A 40 -1.10 17.29 1.94
CA ARG A 40 -0.87 17.47 3.38
C ARG A 40 -2.12 17.25 4.25
N GLN A 41 -3.21 16.72 3.69
CA GLN A 41 -4.40 16.35 4.44
C GLN A 41 -4.30 14.90 4.92
N THR A 42 -4.77 14.65 6.14
CA THR A 42 -4.97 13.30 6.66
C THR A 42 -6.45 12.95 6.60
N LEU A 43 -6.79 11.83 5.96
CA LEU A 43 -8.15 11.29 5.92
C LEU A 43 -8.22 10.01 6.76
N ALA A 44 -9.15 10.01 7.72
CA ALA A 44 -9.48 8.82 8.51
C ALA A 44 -10.80 8.22 8.02
N ILE A 45 -10.81 6.90 7.77
CA ILE A 45 -12.00 6.16 7.36
C ILE A 45 -12.43 5.25 8.51
N ILE A 46 -13.59 5.54 9.10
CA ILE A 46 -14.11 4.88 10.30
C ILE A 46 -15.41 4.15 9.97
N GLY A 47 -15.69 3.04 10.65
CA GLY A 47 -16.92 2.27 10.50
C GLY A 47 -16.83 0.89 11.14
N GLU A 48 -17.96 0.21 11.25
CA GLU A 48 -18.08 -1.12 11.86
C GLU A 48 -17.29 -2.21 11.12
N ASN A 49 -16.99 -3.33 11.80
CA ASN A 49 -16.36 -4.47 11.13
C ASN A 49 -17.22 -4.93 9.95
N GLY A 50 -16.60 -5.20 8.80
CA GLY A 50 -17.32 -5.57 7.57
C GLY A 50 -17.86 -4.40 6.73
N SER A 51 -17.71 -3.14 7.15
CA SER A 51 -18.25 -1.98 6.42
C SER A 51 -17.54 -1.62 5.10
N GLY A 52 -16.58 -2.44 4.64
CA GLY A 52 -15.88 -2.21 3.36
C GLY A 52 -14.61 -1.37 3.42
N LYS A 53 -14.16 -0.89 4.59
CA LYS A 53 -12.94 -0.05 4.75
C LYS A 53 -11.69 -0.68 4.12
N SER A 54 -11.42 -1.94 4.45
CA SER A 54 -10.26 -2.66 3.91
C SER A 54 -10.39 -2.90 2.40
N THR A 55 -11.62 -3.07 1.90
CA THR A 55 -11.88 -3.17 0.46
C THR A 55 -11.58 -1.85 -0.24
N LEU A 56 -12.03 -0.73 0.30
CA LEU A 56 -11.73 0.61 -0.20
C LEU A 56 -10.22 0.87 -0.23
N ALA A 57 -9.51 0.63 0.88
CA ALA A 57 -8.06 0.81 0.93
C ALA A 57 -7.32 -0.04 -0.13
N LYS A 58 -7.75 -1.29 -0.32
CA LYS A 58 -7.21 -2.18 -1.36
C LYS A 58 -7.52 -1.71 -2.78
N MET A 59 -8.68 -1.10 -3.03
CA MET A 59 -8.99 -0.51 -4.33
C MET A 59 -8.13 0.71 -4.62
N LEU A 60 -7.93 1.59 -3.63
CA LEU A 60 -7.04 2.74 -3.76
C LEU A 60 -5.61 2.27 -4.08
N ALA A 61 -5.10 1.28 -3.37
CA ALA A 61 -3.78 0.70 -3.61
C ALA A 61 -3.68 -0.19 -4.87
N GLY A 62 -4.77 -0.39 -5.62
CA GLY A 62 -4.79 -1.16 -6.87
C GLY A 62 -4.75 -2.67 -6.69
N MET A 63 -4.91 -3.19 -5.47
CA MET A 63 -4.94 -4.64 -5.21
C MET A 63 -6.28 -5.27 -5.60
N ILE A 64 -7.35 -4.48 -5.64
CA ILE A 64 -8.69 -4.91 -6.02
C ILE A 64 -9.19 -3.96 -7.11
N GLU A 65 -9.63 -4.54 -8.22
CA GLU A 65 -10.30 -3.79 -9.28
C GLU A 65 -11.65 -3.24 -8.77
N PRO A 66 -11.95 -1.94 -8.95
CA PRO A 66 -13.29 -1.41 -8.65
C PRO A 66 -14.33 -1.98 -9.62
N THR A 67 -15.58 -2.11 -9.17
CA THR A 67 -16.69 -2.50 -10.05
C THR A 67 -17.11 -1.35 -10.96
N SER A 68 -17.06 -0.11 -10.43
CA SER A 68 -17.35 1.11 -11.17
C SER A 68 -16.66 2.31 -10.51
N GLY A 69 -16.70 3.44 -11.20
CA GLY A 69 -16.20 4.73 -10.72
C GLY A 69 -14.77 4.99 -11.14
N GLU A 70 -14.26 6.14 -10.71
CA GLU A 70 -12.97 6.67 -11.13
C GLU A 70 -12.11 7.00 -9.92
N LEU A 71 -10.80 6.88 -10.13
CA LEU A 71 -9.76 7.23 -9.18
C LEU A 71 -8.72 8.06 -9.91
N LEU A 72 -8.36 9.21 -9.38
CA LEU A 72 -7.32 10.08 -9.93
C LEU A 72 -6.30 10.42 -8.84
N ILE A 73 -5.01 10.49 -9.22
CA ILE A 73 -3.96 11.07 -8.39
C ILE A 73 -3.22 12.12 -9.19
N ASP A 74 -3.04 13.33 -8.65
CA ASP A 74 -2.44 14.46 -9.37
C ASP A 74 -3.12 14.70 -10.73
N ASP A 75 -4.47 14.68 -10.75
CA ASP A 75 -5.32 14.71 -11.95
C ASP A 75 -5.05 13.60 -12.99
N HIS A 76 -4.23 12.60 -12.67
CA HIS A 76 -3.94 11.45 -13.51
C HIS A 76 -4.92 10.30 -13.21
N PRO A 77 -5.75 9.85 -14.19
CA PRO A 77 -6.63 8.70 -14.01
C PRO A 77 -5.85 7.43 -13.71
N LEU A 78 -6.30 6.67 -12.71
CA LEU A 78 -5.71 5.40 -12.31
C LEU A 78 -6.62 4.25 -12.68
N HIS A 79 -6.26 3.52 -13.73
CA HIS A 79 -6.93 2.28 -14.09
C HIS A 79 -6.37 1.11 -13.29
N TYR A 80 -7.16 0.03 -13.23
CA TYR A 80 -6.67 -1.23 -12.67
C TYR A 80 -5.62 -1.80 -13.63
N GLY A 81 -4.43 -2.09 -13.13
CA GLY A 81 -3.28 -2.49 -13.94
C GLY A 81 -2.13 -1.46 -13.99
N ASP A 82 -2.39 -0.19 -13.64
CA ASP A 82 -1.38 0.89 -13.66
C ASP A 82 -0.44 0.83 -12.44
N TYR A 83 0.20 -0.32 -12.23
CA TYR A 83 0.94 -0.61 -11.01
C TYR A 83 2.22 0.22 -10.86
N SER A 84 2.91 0.58 -11.95
CA SER A 84 4.18 1.33 -11.84
C SER A 84 3.93 2.73 -11.25
N PHE A 85 3.05 3.51 -11.87
CA PHE A 85 2.69 4.84 -11.40
C PHE A 85 2.04 4.79 -10.02
N ARG A 86 1.13 3.83 -9.80
CA ARG A 86 0.41 3.70 -8.54
C ARG A 86 1.34 3.31 -7.38
N SER A 87 2.30 2.42 -7.58
CA SER A 87 3.23 2.00 -6.52
C SER A 87 4.28 3.05 -6.14
N GLN A 88 4.56 3.99 -7.03
CA GLN A 88 5.39 5.16 -6.73
C GLN A 88 4.68 6.18 -5.83
N ARG A 89 3.35 6.30 -5.95
CA ARG A 89 2.54 7.32 -5.24
C ARG A 89 1.79 6.79 -4.02
N ILE A 90 1.36 5.54 -4.07
CA ILE A 90 0.58 4.91 -3.00
C ILE A 90 1.41 3.82 -2.36
N ARG A 91 1.81 4.05 -1.10
CA ARG A 91 2.42 3.04 -0.25
C ARG A 91 1.40 2.54 0.76
N MET A 92 1.03 1.26 0.68
CA MET A 92 0.12 0.65 1.63
C MET A 92 0.89 -0.05 2.74
N ILE A 93 0.55 0.28 3.99
CA ILE A 93 1.07 -0.38 5.19
C ILE A 93 -0.04 -1.28 5.73
N PHE A 94 0.25 -2.58 5.86
CA PHE A 94 -0.72 -3.53 6.39
C PHE A 94 -0.79 -3.47 7.92
N GLN A 95 -1.96 -3.79 8.49
CA GLN A 95 -2.18 -3.82 9.93
C GLN A 95 -1.20 -4.75 10.67
N ASP A 96 -0.82 -5.85 10.02
CA ASP A 96 0.24 -6.73 10.49
C ASP A 96 1.43 -6.71 9.51
N PRO A 97 2.46 -5.92 9.79
CA PRO A 97 3.63 -5.85 8.92
C PRO A 97 4.43 -7.16 8.91
N SER A 98 4.37 -7.97 9.97
CA SER A 98 5.14 -9.21 10.06
C SER A 98 4.68 -10.27 9.06
N THR A 99 3.40 -10.28 8.72
CA THR A 99 2.84 -11.17 7.69
C THR A 99 3.01 -10.66 6.26
N SER A 100 3.32 -9.36 6.10
CA SER A 100 3.55 -8.75 4.78
C SER A 100 4.99 -8.92 4.27
N LEU A 101 5.95 -9.20 5.16
CA LEU A 101 7.34 -9.42 4.80
C LEU A 101 7.59 -10.89 4.48
N ASN A 102 8.37 -11.17 3.43
CA ASN A 102 8.78 -12.54 3.14
C ASN A 102 9.83 -12.99 4.17
N PRO A 103 9.52 -13.96 5.06
CA PRO A 103 10.42 -14.36 6.14
C PRO A 103 11.70 -15.05 5.62
N ARG A 104 11.73 -15.45 4.34
CA ARG A 104 12.86 -16.09 3.67
C ARG A 104 13.80 -15.09 2.99
N GLN A 105 13.48 -13.80 3.02
CA GLN A 105 14.33 -12.74 2.49
C GLN A 105 15.02 -12.00 3.62
N ARG A 106 16.26 -11.56 3.36
CA ARG A 106 16.99 -10.68 4.28
C ARG A 106 16.39 -9.29 4.27
N ILE A 107 16.61 -8.53 5.34
CA ILE A 107 16.19 -7.13 5.45
C ILE A 107 16.70 -6.31 4.26
N SER A 108 17.96 -6.52 3.85
CA SER A 108 18.53 -5.88 2.66
C SER A 108 17.71 -6.11 1.39
N GLN A 109 17.27 -7.34 1.15
CA GLN A 109 16.53 -7.72 -0.05
C GLN A 109 15.11 -7.16 -0.04
N ILE A 110 14.49 -7.13 1.14
CA ILE A 110 13.17 -6.55 1.37
C ILE A 110 13.19 -5.04 1.07
N LEU A 111 14.23 -4.34 1.51
CA LEU A 111 14.37 -2.89 1.32
C LEU A 111 14.89 -2.51 -0.09
N ASP A 112 15.73 -3.35 -0.71
CA ASP A 112 16.23 -3.11 -2.07
C ASP A 112 15.13 -3.26 -3.14
N PHE A 113 14.23 -4.23 -2.97
CA PHE A 113 13.19 -4.53 -3.95
C PHE A 113 12.32 -3.31 -4.34
N PRO A 114 11.73 -2.53 -3.41
CA PRO A 114 10.95 -1.35 -3.76
C PRO A 114 11.81 -0.24 -4.36
N LEU A 115 13.07 -0.08 -3.94
CA LEU A 115 13.98 0.91 -4.52
C LEU A 115 14.30 0.57 -5.98
N ARG A 116 14.57 -0.70 -6.28
CA ARG A 116 14.84 -1.18 -7.64
C ARG A 116 13.66 -1.03 -8.59
N LEU A 117 12.42 -1.11 -8.08
CA LEU A 117 11.22 -1.01 -8.90
C LEU A 117 10.73 0.42 -9.11
N ASN A 118 11.00 1.32 -8.16
CA ASN A 118 10.38 2.64 -8.12
C ASN A 118 11.36 3.80 -8.29
N THR A 119 12.66 3.52 -8.44
CA THR A 119 13.70 4.55 -8.58
C THR A 119 14.76 4.14 -9.60
N ASP A 120 15.43 5.13 -10.19
CA ASP A 120 16.58 4.94 -11.09
C ASP A 120 17.92 4.93 -10.35
N LEU A 121 17.90 4.65 -9.04
CA LEU A 121 19.10 4.67 -8.20
C LEU A 121 20.05 3.52 -8.56
N GLU A 122 21.33 3.84 -8.70
CA GLU A 122 22.41 2.88 -8.87
C GLU A 122 22.57 1.97 -7.63
N PRO A 123 23.16 0.76 -7.75
CA PRO A 123 23.28 -0.19 -6.64
C PRO A 123 23.90 0.42 -5.36
N GLU A 124 24.93 1.26 -5.50
CA GLU A 124 25.57 1.94 -4.36
C GLU A 124 24.68 3.00 -3.72
N GLN A 125 23.85 3.69 -4.50
CA GLN A 125 22.90 4.67 -3.99
C GLN A 125 21.76 3.96 -3.23
N ARG A 126 21.24 2.85 -3.76
CA ARG A 126 20.24 2.03 -3.06
C ARG A 126 20.79 1.50 -1.74
N ARG A 127 22.03 1.00 -1.73
CA ARG A 127 22.68 0.53 -0.51
C ARG A 127 22.76 1.63 0.57
N LYS A 128 23.12 2.86 0.20
CA LYS A 128 23.13 4.01 1.12
C LYS A 128 21.73 4.28 1.69
N GLN A 129 20.71 4.32 0.82
CA GLN A 129 19.33 4.56 1.22
C GLN A 129 18.80 3.47 2.18
N ILE A 130 19.14 2.21 1.94
CA ILE A 130 18.80 1.07 2.82
C ILE A 130 19.40 1.30 4.22
N VAL A 131 20.69 1.64 4.29
CA VAL A 131 21.39 1.87 5.56
C VAL A 131 20.79 3.06 6.32
N GLU A 132 20.43 4.14 5.62
CA GLU A 132 19.75 5.29 6.23
C GLU A 132 18.37 4.90 6.76
N THR A 133 17.61 4.14 5.98
CA THR A 133 16.29 3.62 6.40
C THR A 133 16.39 2.76 7.65
N MET A 134 17.40 1.88 7.71
CA MET A 134 17.67 1.05 8.88
C MET A 134 17.99 1.90 10.12
N ARG A 135 18.84 2.93 9.99
CA ARG A 135 19.16 3.83 11.11
C ARG A 135 17.93 4.56 11.63
N MET A 136 17.03 5.01 10.75
CA MET A 136 15.80 5.71 11.14
C MET A 136 14.83 4.86 11.97
N VAL A 137 14.92 3.53 11.86
CA VAL A 137 14.11 2.59 12.65
C VAL A 137 14.88 1.99 13.84
N GLY A 138 16.12 2.42 14.08
CA GLY A 138 16.96 1.93 15.18
C GLY A 138 17.68 0.62 14.90
N LEU A 139 17.83 0.22 13.63
CA LEU A 139 18.64 -0.92 13.23
C LEU A 139 20.06 -0.49 12.87
N LEU A 140 21.02 -1.30 13.28
CA LEU A 140 22.42 -1.09 12.97
C LEU A 140 22.73 -1.59 11.54
N PRO A 141 23.67 -0.96 10.80
CA PRO A 141 23.95 -1.32 9.41
C PRO A 141 24.44 -2.76 9.19
N ASP A 142 25.07 -3.38 10.19
CA ASP A 142 25.51 -4.78 10.20
C ASP A 142 24.33 -5.78 10.19
N GLN A 143 23.17 -5.35 10.70
CA GLN A 143 21.94 -6.16 10.72
C GLN A 143 21.26 -6.27 9.35
N VAL A 144 21.83 -5.69 8.29
CA VAL A 144 21.25 -5.69 6.93
C VAL A 144 21.13 -7.11 6.36
N SER A 145 21.97 -8.03 6.86
CA SER A 145 22.00 -9.43 6.47
C SER A 145 21.01 -10.31 7.24
N PHE A 146 20.33 -9.76 8.26
CA PHE A 146 19.42 -10.51 9.11
C PHE A 146 18.11 -10.81 8.42
N TYR A 147 17.45 -11.88 8.86
CA TYR A 147 16.08 -12.19 8.47
C TYR A 147 15.09 -11.47 9.41
N PRO A 148 13.84 -11.23 8.96
CA PRO A 148 12.83 -10.54 9.78
C PRO A 148 12.63 -11.15 11.18
N HIS A 149 12.71 -12.47 11.32
CA HIS A 149 12.55 -13.18 12.59
C HIS A 149 13.73 -13.01 13.57
N MET A 150 14.87 -12.48 13.11
CA MET A 150 16.06 -12.21 13.93
C MET A 150 16.04 -10.81 14.57
N VAL A 151 14.99 -10.03 14.31
CA VAL A 151 14.86 -8.63 14.73
C VAL A 151 13.60 -8.46 15.57
N ALA A 152 13.66 -7.55 16.56
CA ALA A 152 12.51 -7.28 17.42
C ALA A 152 11.28 -6.84 16.59
N PRO A 153 10.07 -7.36 16.87
CA PRO A 153 8.87 -7.09 16.07
C PRO A 153 8.53 -5.59 15.92
N GLY A 154 8.84 -4.77 16.93
CA GLY A 154 8.63 -3.31 16.88
C GLY A 154 9.50 -2.60 15.83
N LEU A 155 10.74 -3.07 15.63
CA LEU A 155 11.66 -2.54 14.63
C LEU A 155 11.22 -2.94 13.22
N ILE A 156 10.72 -4.18 13.06
CA ILE A 156 10.13 -4.68 11.82
C ILE A 156 8.89 -3.86 11.41
N ARG A 157 8.02 -3.51 12.36
CA ARG A 157 6.90 -2.60 12.11
C ARG A 157 7.37 -1.23 11.62
N GLY A 158 8.48 -0.73 12.18
CA GLY A 158 9.12 0.52 11.76
C GLY A 158 9.57 0.51 10.30
N LEU A 159 10.12 -0.62 9.81
CA LEU A 159 10.55 -0.75 8.41
C LEU A 159 9.40 -0.63 7.40
N GLY A 160 8.17 -0.96 7.81
CA GLY A 160 6.98 -0.81 6.97
C GLY A 160 6.49 0.64 6.85
N VAL A 161 7.00 1.57 7.66
CA VAL A 161 6.60 2.97 7.67
C VAL A 161 7.65 3.80 6.92
N PRO A 162 7.32 4.41 5.77
CA PRO A 162 8.23 5.34 5.10
C PRO A 162 8.48 6.52 6.04
N ARG A 163 9.74 6.68 6.48
CA ARG A 163 10.21 7.90 7.11
C ARG A 163 11.08 8.61 6.07
N GLY A 164 10.48 9.52 5.28
CA GLY A 164 11.21 10.38 4.35
C GLY A 164 11.68 9.74 3.04
N LEU A 165 10.81 9.00 2.34
CA LEU A 165 11.04 8.45 1.00
C LEU A 165 9.92 8.81 0.03
#